data_AF-A0A931LEX9-F1
#
_entry.id   AF-A0A931LEX9-F1
#
_cell.length_a   1.000
_cell.length_b   1.000
_cell.length_c   1.000
_cell.angle_alpha   90.00
_cell.angle_beta   90.00
_cell.angle_gamma   90.00
#
_symmetry.space_group_name_H-M   'P 1'
#
loop_
_entity.id
_entity.type
_entity.pdbx_description
1 polymer ?
#
loop_
_entity_poly.entity_id
_entity_poly.type
_entity_poly.pdbx_seq_one_letter_code
_entity_poly.pdbx_strand_id
1 'polypeptide(L)'
;MTGRIKISGVEFQPAAVPGRLAEAILSDPTILRGIWRDVYRWDARGGTGQVLVPVKPDNAVPLGNALAFFIPKATPTGILGKNEAASQRMAERFMSLVEAQGPGEVVRALGEILRQPQKVLPLAEFAPLNPIASYVVRMHVSYAIVQLRHAGEDLSAYLCLPSRVSFHHEVEAIPDEAAYHAAIAADRGLRAVSVSFVVPAKSAANADLRKLALRKRIEEYRAMIAAPGHLGSAAAGAQLDSVRDRLALAEEEWDALA
;
A
#
# COMPACT_ATOMS: atom_id res chain seq x y z
N MET A 1 21.27 5.78 11.32
CA MET A 1 20.31 6.87 11.56
C MET A 1 19.54 7.07 10.27
N THR A 2 18.21 7.11 10.29
CA THR A 2 17.44 7.44 9.08
C THR A 2 17.72 8.90 8.73
N GLY A 3 18.30 9.15 7.55
CA GLY A 3 18.73 10.49 7.14
C GLY A 3 17.57 11.51 7.08
N ARG A 4 17.91 12.80 7.13
CA ARG A 4 16.95 13.88 6.82
C ARG A 4 16.56 13.78 5.34
N ILE A 5 15.30 14.07 5.02
CA ILE A 5 14.84 14.20 3.63
C ILE A 5 14.63 15.67 3.30
N LYS A 6 15.10 16.10 2.13
CA LYS A 6 14.91 17.47 1.63
C LYS A 6 13.81 17.51 0.59
N ILE A 7 12.81 18.36 0.79
CA ILE A 7 11.74 18.62 -0.18
C ILE A 7 11.80 20.11 -0.49
N SER A 8 12.05 20.47 -1.75
CA SER A 8 12.20 21.88 -2.16
C SER A 8 13.18 22.67 -1.26
N GLY A 9 14.27 22.04 -0.84
CA GLY A 9 15.27 22.64 0.06
C GLY A 9 14.92 22.60 1.56
N VAL A 10 13.67 22.30 1.93
CA VAL A 10 13.21 22.19 3.33
C VAL A 10 13.54 20.81 3.89
N GLU A 11 14.17 20.77 5.06
CA GLU A 11 14.57 19.53 5.73
C GLU A 11 13.47 18.96 6.63
N PHE A 12 13.11 17.70 6.40
CA PHE A 12 12.21 16.93 7.23
C PHE A 12 12.94 15.77 7.89
N GLN A 13 12.63 15.52 9.15
CA GLN A 13 13.07 14.37 9.91
C GLN A 13 12.03 13.25 9.81
N PRO A 14 12.37 12.09 9.23
CA PRO A 14 11.50 10.94 9.23
C PRO A 14 11.37 10.33 10.63
N ALA A 15 10.17 9.93 11.01
CA ALA A 15 9.85 9.22 12.22
C ALA A 15 8.94 8.01 11.93
N ALA A 16 9.07 6.96 12.74
CA ALA A 16 8.19 5.79 12.62
C ALA A 16 6.78 6.13 13.12
N VAL A 17 5.77 5.51 12.49
CA VAL A 17 4.36 5.71 12.80
C VAL A 17 3.83 4.49 13.57
N PRO A 18 3.14 4.66 14.71
CA PRO A 18 2.49 3.54 15.40
C PRO A 18 1.43 2.86 14.53
N GLY A 19 1.30 1.53 14.64
CA GLY A 19 0.44 0.73 13.76
C GLY A 19 -1.02 1.20 13.71
N ARG A 20 -1.63 1.52 14.86
CA ARG A 20 -3.02 2.04 14.91
C ARG A 20 -3.19 3.35 14.14
N LEU A 21 -2.18 4.23 14.17
CA LEU A 21 -2.22 5.48 13.42
C LEU A 21 -1.98 5.23 11.93
N ALA A 22 -1.07 4.31 11.59
CA ALA A 22 -0.85 3.89 10.22
C ALA A 22 -2.13 3.30 9.58
N GLU A 23 -2.84 2.43 10.28
CA GLU A 23 -4.13 1.87 9.83
C GLU A 23 -5.19 2.96 9.61
N ALA A 24 -5.27 3.94 10.53
CA ALA A 24 -6.18 5.08 10.37
C ALA A 24 -5.84 5.94 9.14
N ILE A 25 -4.55 6.16 8.87
CA ILE A 25 -4.09 6.91 7.70
C ILE A 25 -4.42 6.15 6.40
N LEU A 26 -4.20 4.83 6.34
CA LEU A 26 -4.53 4.02 5.16
C LEU A 26 -6.03 3.93 4.90
N SER A 27 -6.85 4.18 5.93
CA SER A 27 -8.31 4.26 5.81
C SER A 27 -8.82 5.62 5.32
N ASP A 28 -7.95 6.62 5.16
CA ASP A 28 -8.34 7.91 4.56
C ASP A 28 -8.79 7.69 3.10
N PRO A 29 -9.98 8.18 2.69
CA PRO A 29 -10.50 7.99 1.33
C PRO A 29 -9.56 8.43 0.21
N THR A 30 -8.72 9.45 0.46
CA THR A 30 -7.72 9.95 -0.49
C THR A 30 -6.63 8.92 -0.73
N ILE A 31 -6.21 8.23 0.33
CA ILE A 31 -5.17 7.19 0.28
C ILE A 31 -5.74 5.88 -0.26
N LEU A 32 -6.95 5.49 0.16
CA LEU A 32 -7.64 4.28 -0.29
C LEU A 32 -7.74 4.18 -1.82
N ARG A 33 -8.01 5.30 -2.51
CA ARG A 33 -8.05 5.35 -3.98
C ARG A 33 -6.71 5.01 -4.64
N GLY A 34 -5.60 5.23 -3.95
CA GLY A 34 -4.26 4.86 -4.42
C GLY A 34 -3.86 3.43 -4.06
N ILE A 35 -4.53 2.82 -3.08
CA ILE A 35 -4.29 1.43 -2.64
C ILE A 35 -4.90 0.45 -3.64
N TRP A 36 -6.17 0.64 -4.02
CA TRP A 36 -6.89 -0.25 -4.94
C TRP A 36 -7.09 0.39 -6.30
N ARG A 37 -6.65 -0.29 -7.36
CA ARG A 37 -6.82 0.17 -8.75
C ARG A 37 -7.14 -1.01 -9.66
N ASP A 38 -8.12 -0.84 -10.52
CA ASP A 38 -8.37 -1.78 -11.60
C ASP A 38 -7.33 -1.49 -12.69
N VAL A 39 -6.54 -2.50 -13.08
CA VAL A 39 -5.35 -2.28 -13.93
C VAL A 39 -5.45 -2.96 -15.30
N TYR A 40 -6.26 -3.99 -15.41
CA TYR A 40 -6.44 -4.74 -16.64
C TYR A 40 -7.82 -5.39 -16.67
N ARG A 41 -8.44 -5.47 -17.85
CA ARG A 41 -9.69 -6.18 -18.09
C ARG A 41 -9.48 -7.19 -19.21
N TRP A 42 -10.02 -8.39 -19.03
CA TRP A 42 -10.12 -9.42 -20.05
C TRP A 42 -11.59 -9.67 -20.40
N ASP A 43 -11.92 -9.63 -21.69
CA ASP A 43 -13.21 -10.06 -22.20
C ASP A 43 -13.07 -11.41 -22.92
N ALA A 44 -13.60 -12.47 -22.31
CA ALA A 44 -13.60 -13.81 -22.86
C ALA A 44 -14.47 -13.94 -24.11
N ARG A 45 -15.53 -13.13 -24.27
CA ARG A 45 -16.40 -13.21 -25.46
C ARG A 45 -15.71 -12.63 -26.69
N GLY A 46 -15.08 -11.46 -26.54
CA GLY A 46 -14.30 -10.82 -27.60
C GLY A 46 -12.90 -11.39 -27.78
N GLY A 47 -12.37 -12.11 -26.78
CA GLY A 47 -10.97 -12.57 -26.76
C GLY A 47 -9.97 -11.41 -26.69
N THR A 48 -10.35 -10.30 -26.04
CA THR A 48 -9.54 -9.07 -26.01
C THR A 48 -9.17 -8.67 -24.59
N GLY A 49 -7.96 -8.13 -24.45
CA GLY A 49 -7.42 -7.59 -23.21
C GLY A 49 -7.23 -6.07 -23.29
N GLN A 50 -7.56 -5.36 -22.21
CA GLN A 50 -7.42 -3.92 -22.12
C GLN A 50 -6.70 -3.51 -20.83
N VAL A 51 -5.62 -2.75 -20.95
CA VAL A 51 -4.98 -2.09 -19.80
C VAL A 51 -5.79 -0.85 -19.42
N LEU A 52 -6.14 -0.73 -18.13
CA LEU A 52 -7.04 0.29 -17.60
C LEU A 52 -6.32 1.50 -16.97
N VAL A 53 -4.99 1.41 -16.81
CA VAL A 53 -4.16 2.44 -16.17
C VAL A 53 -3.04 2.91 -17.10
N PRO A 54 -2.49 4.12 -16.88
CA PRO A 54 -1.27 4.54 -17.54
C PRO A 54 -0.12 3.56 -17.23
N VAL A 55 0.53 3.09 -18.28
CA VAL A 55 1.70 2.20 -18.20
C VAL A 55 2.90 2.79 -18.93
N LYS A 56 4.09 2.34 -18.55
CA LYS A 56 5.34 2.59 -19.28
C LYS A 56 5.50 1.62 -20.47
N PRO A 57 6.51 1.80 -21.36
CA PRO A 57 6.69 1.00 -22.60
C PRO A 57 6.83 -0.53 -22.47
N ASP A 58 6.64 -1.10 -21.29
CA ASP A 58 6.76 -2.51 -20.92
C ASP A 58 5.51 -3.04 -20.18
N ASN A 59 4.38 -2.34 -20.25
CA ASN A 59 3.20 -2.57 -19.40
C ASN A 59 3.51 -2.46 -17.90
N ALA A 60 4.58 -1.74 -17.50
CA ALA A 60 4.83 -1.48 -16.10
C ALA A 60 3.92 -0.37 -15.57
N VAL A 61 3.21 -0.70 -14.50
CA VAL A 61 2.40 0.24 -13.74
C VAL A 61 3.30 0.96 -12.73
N PRO A 62 3.29 2.31 -12.71
CA PRO A 62 4.00 3.07 -11.68
C PRO A 62 3.35 2.85 -10.31
N LEU A 63 4.20 2.59 -9.31
CA LEU A 63 3.82 2.47 -7.91
C LEU A 63 4.14 3.81 -7.23
N GLY A 64 3.15 4.70 -7.23
CA GLY A 64 3.28 6.04 -6.66
C GLY A 64 3.43 6.01 -5.14
N ASN A 65 4.24 6.94 -4.63
CA ASN A 65 4.16 7.31 -3.22
C ASN A 65 2.83 8.06 -3.00
N ALA A 66 2.32 8.01 -1.77
CA ALA A 66 1.22 8.87 -1.36
C ALA A 66 1.62 9.77 -0.19
N LEU A 67 1.00 10.94 -0.11
CA LEU A 67 1.22 11.91 0.95
C LEU A 67 -0.12 12.18 1.63
N ALA A 68 -0.18 11.96 2.94
CA ALA A 68 -1.36 12.23 3.75
C ALA A 68 -1.09 13.34 4.76
N PHE A 69 -2.01 14.29 4.87
CA PHE A 69 -2.07 15.23 5.98
C PHE A 69 -3.16 14.73 6.92
N PHE A 70 -2.74 14.27 8.11
CA PHE A 70 -3.63 13.56 9.00
C PHE A 70 -3.40 14.00 10.45
N ILE A 71 -4.31 14.79 10.98
CA ILE A 71 -4.34 15.11 12.41
C ILE A 71 -5.32 14.15 13.07
N PRO A 72 -4.85 13.24 13.95
CA PRO A 72 -5.73 12.27 14.57
C PRO A 72 -6.73 12.95 15.50
N LYS A 73 -7.96 12.45 15.49
CA LYS A 73 -9.01 12.76 16.46
C LYS A 73 -9.55 11.44 16.98
N ALA A 74 -9.50 11.23 18.28
CA ALA A 74 -10.17 10.09 18.89
C ALA A 74 -11.70 10.25 18.70
N THR A 75 -12.34 9.22 18.14
CA THR A 75 -13.80 9.12 18.14
C THR A 75 -14.29 8.70 19.54
N PRO A 76 -15.59 8.86 19.84
CA PRO A 76 -16.17 8.35 21.09
C PRO A 76 -15.95 6.83 21.30
N THR A 77 -15.73 6.08 20.22
CA THR A 77 -15.44 4.63 20.25
C THR A 77 -13.95 4.30 20.44
N GLY A 78 -13.09 5.30 20.63
CA GLY A 78 -11.64 5.12 20.78
C GLY A 78 -10.91 4.80 19.47
N ILE A 79 -11.62 4.83 18.34
CA ILE A 79 -11.03 4.67 17.01
C ILE A 79 -10.38 6.00 16.60
N LEU A 80 -9.21 5.93 15.96
CA LEU A 80 -8.57 7.12 15.42
C LEU A 80 -9.25 7.52 14.11
N GLY A 81 -9.92 8.67 14.12
CA GLY A 81 -10.43 9.34 12.94
C GLY A 81 -9.57 10.54 12.54
N LYS A 82 -9.91 11.17 11.43
CA LYS A 82 -9.25 12.38 10.94
C LYS A 82 -9.96 13.63 11.44
N ASN A 83 -9.20 14.60 11.94
CA ASN A 83 -9.68 15.97 12.12
C ASN A 83 -9.54 16.73 10.80
N GLU A 84 -10.60 16.82 10.00
CA GLU A 84 -10.54 17.42 8.66
C GLU A 84 -10.03 18.86 8.69
N ALA A 85 -10.60 19.72 9.54
CA ALA A 85 -10.20 21.13 9.60
C ALA A 85 -8.73 21.32 10.02
N ALA A 86 -8.25 20.55 11.00
CA ALA A 86 -6.85 20.63 11.41
C ALA A 86 -5.90 20.02 10.37
N SER A 87 -6.31 18.94 9.70
CA SER A 87 -5.56 18.30 8.63
C SER A 87 -5.41 19.19 7.41
N GLN A 88 -6.49 19.91 7.04
CA GLN A 88 -6.47 20.89 5.96
C GLN A 88 -5.53 22.05 6.26
N ARG A 89 -5.59 22.63 7.47
CA ARG A 89 -4.64 23.67 7.89
C ARG A 89 -3.20 23.19 7.90
N MET A 90 -2.97 21.93 8.33
CA MET A 90 -1.64 21.31 8.28
C MET A 90 -1.14 21.18 6.84
N ALA A 91 -2.01 20.76 5.91
CA ALA A 91 -1.69 20.67 4.49
C ALA A 91 -1.33 22.03 3.89
N GLU A 92 -2.14 23.06 4.14
CA GLU A 92 -1.91 24.44 3.65
C GLU A 92 -0.58 25.00 4.14
N ARG A 93 -0.30 24.89 5.44
CA ARG A 93 0.98 25.35 6.01
C ARG A 93 2.16 24.57 5.46
N PHE A 94 2.04 23.25 5.32
CA PHE A 94 3.09 22.43 4.73
C PHE A 94 3.37 22.84 3.28
N MET A 95 2.32 22.98 2.45
CA MET A 95 2.46 23.38 1.04
C MET A 95 3.13 24.76 0.92
N SER A 96 2.73 25.71 1.75
CA SER A 96 3.34 27.04 1.81
C SER A 96 4.83 26.96 2.12
N LEU A 97 5.22 26.17 3.14
CA LEU A 97 6.62 26.05 3.53
C LEU A 97 7.51 25.43 2.44
N VAL A 98 7.01 24.44 1.70
CA VAL A 98 7.77 23.77 0.63
C VAL A 98 7.57 24.42 -0.75
N GLU A 99 6.87 25.56 -0.78
CA GLU A 99 6.53 26.33 -1.99
C GLU A 99 5.83 25.51 -3.09
N ALA A 100 5.06 24.48 -2.70
CA ALA A 100 4.37 23.60 -3.64
C ALA A 100 2.94 24.08 -3.92
N GLN A 101 2.51 23.95 -5.19
CA GLN A 101 1.14 24.28 -5.61
C GLN A 101 0.10 23.24 -5.14
N GLY A 102 0.57 22.07 -4.70
CA GLY A 102 -0.28 21.07 -4.09
C GLY A 102 0.42 19.73 -3.84
N PRO A 103 -0.30 18.76 -3.26
CA PRO A 103 0.27 17.48 -2.85
C PRO A 103 0.94 16.70 -3.98
N GLY A 104 0.43 16.80 -5.21
CA GLY A 104 1.00 16.11 -6.38
C GLY A 104 2.42 16.55 -6.73
N GLU A 105 2.73 17.85 -6.55
CA GLU A 105 4.07 18.37 -6.77
C GLU A 105 5.07 17.83 -5.74
N VAL A 106 4.68 17.78 -4.48
CA VAL A 106 5.48 17.19 -3.40
C VAL A 106 5.71 15.70 -3.64
N VAL A 107 4.66 14.95 -4.02
CA VAL A 107 4.78 13.52 -4.33
C VAL A 107 5.71 13.27 -5.52
N ARG A 108 5.68 14.13 -6.54
CA ARG A 108 6.61 14.07 -7.68
C ARG A 108 8.05 14.33 -7.26
N ALA A 109 8.31 15.38 -6.50
CA ALA A 109 9.64 15.69 -5.96
C ALA A 109 10.19 14.54 -5.09
N LEU A 110 9.33 13.96 -4.24
CA LEU A 110 9.66 12.75 -3.48
C LEU A 110 9.93 11.55 -4.39
N GLY A 111 9.20 11.41 -5.51
CA GLY A 111 9.41 10.37 -6.51
C GLY A 111 10.79 10.44 -7.17
N GLU A 112 11.35 11.63 -7.35
CA GLU A 112 12.71 11.84 -7.89
C GLU A 112 13.77 11.41 -6.86
N ILE A 113 13.61 11.80 -5.60
CA ILE A 113 14.53 11.47 -4.50
C ILE A 113 14.51 9.96 -4.21
N LEU A 114 13.31 9.39 -4.16
CA LEU A 114 13.09 8.00 -3.74
C LEU A 114 13.13 7.02 -4.90
N ARG A 115 13.23 7.53 -6.15
CA ARG A 115 13.18 6.78 -7.40
C ARG A 115 11.95 5.88 -7.48
N GLN A 116 10.85 6.43 -7.97
CA GLN A 116 9.55 5.76 -8.02
C GLN A 116 9.63 4.31 -8.56
N PRO A 117 9.18 3.30 -7.79
CA PRO A 117 9.15 1.92 -8.25
C PRO A 117 8.04 1.69 -9.29
N GLN A 118 8.18 0.61 -10.06
CA GLN A 118 7.20 0.17 -11.06
C GLN A 118 7.10 -1.36 -11.05
N LYS A 119 5.98 -1.88 -11.52
CA LYS A 119 5.75 -3.32 -11.64
C LYS A 119 5.04 -3.66 -12.95
N VAL A 120 5.61 -4.59 -13.70
CA VAL A 120 4.97 -5.19 -14.88
C VAL A 120 3.76 -6.01 -14.44
N LEU A 121 2.65 -5.86 -15.17
CA LEU A 121 1.43 -6.63 -14.91
C LEU A 121 1.68 -8.14 -15.05
N PRO A 122 1.32 -8.96 -14.05
CA PRO A 122 1.52 -10.41 -14.07
C PRO A 122 0.38 -11.09 -14.86
N LEU A 123 0.27 -10.78 -16.16
CA LEU A 123 -0.84 -11.27 -17.00
C LEU A 123 -0.76 -12.77 -17.28
N ALA A 124 0.44 -13.37 -17.22
CA ALA A 124 0.65 -14.78 -17.48
C ALA A 124 -0.03 -15.65 -16.40
N GLU A 125 -0.03 -15.17 -15.16
CA GLU A 125 -0.59 -15.86 -14.00
C GLU A 125 -2.14 -15.89 -14.04
N PHE A 126 -2.77 -14.95 -14.74
CA PHE A 126 -4.23 -14.92 -14.96
C PHE A 126 -4.67 -15.56 -16.28
N ALA A 127 -3.74 -15.83 -17.21
CA ALA A 127 -4.05 -16.41 -18.51
C ALA A 127 -4.90 -17.71 -18.48
N PRO A 128 -4.76 -18.61 -17.49
CA PRO A 128 -5.62 -19.79 -17.38
C PRO A 128 -7.12 -19.49 -17.23
N LEU A 129 -7.50 -18.28 -16.82
CA LEU A 129 -8.90 -17.85 -16.72
C LEU A 129 -9.49 -17.40 -18.06
N ASN A 130 -8.63 -17.06 -19.03
CA ASN A 130 -9.05 -16.47 -20.30
C ASN A 130 -10.12 -17.26 -21.06
N PRO A 131 -10.09 -18.61 -21.14
CA PRO A 131 -11.09 -19.37 -21.88
C PRO A 131 -12.43 -19.52 -21.13
N ILE A 132 -12.50 -19.21 -19.83
CA ILE A 132 -13.66 -19.56 -18.98
C ILE A 132 -14.37 -18.36 -18.35
N ALA A 133 -13.74 -17.19 -18.30
CA ALA A 133 -14.32 -16.01 -17.64
C ALA A 133 -13.81 -14.70 -18.23
N SER A 134 -14.69 -13.69 -18.26
CA SER A 134 -14.30 -12.28 -18.36
C SER A 134 -14.02 -11.76 -16.93
N TYR A 135 -12.93 -11.01 -16.75
CA TYR A 135 -12.49 -10.57 -15.43
C TYR A 135 -11.75 -9.24 -15.47
N VAL A 136 -11.71 -8.56 -14.33
CA VAL A 136 -10.84 -7.43 -14.08
C VAL A 136 -9.72 -7.84 -13.12
N VAL A 137 -8.48 -7.49 -13.45
CA VAL A 137 -7.35 -7.61 -12.53
C VAL A 137 -7.28 -6.33 -11.71
N ARG A 138 -7.34 -6.51 -10.40
CA ARG A 138 -7.25 -5.44 -9.41
C ARG A 138 -5.91 -5.51 -8.71
N MET A 139 -5.26 -4.36 -8.66
CA MET A 139 -3.99 -4.17 -7.99
C MET A 139 -4.22 -3.55 -6.61
N HIS A 140 -3.60 -4.15 -5.60
CA HIS A 140 -3.56 -3.69 -4.23
C HIS A 140 -2.12 -3.30 -3.86
N VAL A 141 -1.90 -2.07 -3.41
CA VAL A 141 -0.59 -1.59 -2.92
C VAL A 141 -0.60 -1.49 -1.40
N SER A 142 0.22 -2.30 -0.74
CA SER A 142 0.53 -2.11 0.67
C SER A 142 1.59 -1.02 0.82
N TYR A 143 1.40 -0.14 1.79
CA TYR A 143 2.31 0.97 2.07
C TYR A 143 3.04 0.77 3.41
N ALA A 144 4.33 1.10 3.42
CA ALA A 144 5.08 1.43 4.62
C ALA A 144 4.95 2.93 4.89
N ILE A 145 4.58 3.33 6.11
CA ILE A 145 4.28 4.73 6.43
C ILE A 145 5.31 5.30 7.39
N VAL A 146 5.84 6.47 7.05
CA VAL A 146 6.68 7.29 7.91
C VAL A 146 6.07 8.66 8.08
N GLN A 147 6.26 9.27 9.25
CA GLN A 147 5.93 10.67 9.47
C GLN A 147 7.13 11.52 9.07
N LEU A 148 6.91 12.52 8.22
CA LEU A 148 7.86 13.58 7.94
C LEU A 148 7.59 14.72 8.92
N ARG A 149 8.55 15.06 9.78
CA ARG A 149 8.43 16.15 10.75
C ARG A 149 9.37 17.28 10.39
N HIS A 150 8.87 18.50 10.35
CA HIS A 150 9.75 19.66 10.32
C HIS A 150 10.20 19.96 11.76
N ALA A 151 11.46 20.30 11.98
CA ALA A 151 11.97 20.58 13.33
C ALA A 151 11.73 22.03 13.77
N GLY A 152 11.77 22.97 12.82
CA GLY A 152 11.61 24.41 13.09
C GLY A 152 10.15 24.87 13.18
N GLU A 153 9.22 24.04 12.72
CA GLU A 153 7.78 24.31 12.81
C GLU A 153 7.07 23.04 13.26
N ASP A 154 5.97 23.18 13.99
CA ASP A 154 5.07 22.06 14.28
C ASP A 154 4.27 21.68 13.02
N LEU A 155 4.99 21.09 12.06
CA LEU A 155 4.48 20.61 10.78
C LEU A 155 4.79 19.14 10.60
N SER A 156 3.81 18.41 10.10
CA SER A 156 4.03 17.03 9.69
C SER A 156 3.16 16.59 8.52
N ALA A 157 3.67 15.61 7.81
CA ALA A 157 2.95 14.86 6.78
C ALA A 157 3.28 13.37 6.93
N TYR A 158 2.43 12.49 6.41
CA TYR A 158 2.69 11.06 6.39
C TYR A 158 3.00 10.63 4.97
N LEU A 159 4.20 10.10 4.78
CA LEU A 159 4.66 9.58 3.51
C LEU A 159 4.39 8.07 3.48
N CYS A 160 3.56 7.67 2.52
CA CYS A 160 3.22 6.28 2.24
C CYS A 160 4.11 5.78 1.10
N LEU A 161 4.98 4.81 1.40
CA LEU A 161 5.95 4.22 0.49
C LEU A 161 5.49 2.83 0.06
N PRO A 162 5.32 2.54 -1.24
CA PRO A 162 4.94 1.21 -1.69
C PRO A 162 5.89 0.15 -1.13
N SER A 163 5.34 -0.83 -0.41
CA SER A 163 6.12 -1.91 0.20
C SER A 163 5.90 -3.25 -0.46
N ARG A 164 4.64 -3.55 -0.78
CA ARG A 164 4.21 -4.77 -1.46
C ARG A 164 3.11 -4.43 -2.44
N VAL A 165 3.05 -5.17 -3.54
CA VAL A 165 1.98 -5.06 -4.52
C VAL A 165 1.39 -6.45 -4.75
N SER A 166 0.08 -6.54 -4.68
CA SER A 166 -0.67 -7.76 -4.92
C SER A 166 -1.66 -7.56 -6.07
N PHE A 167 -1.88 -8.61 -6.83
CA PHE A 167 -2.84 -8.64 -7.93
C PHE A 167 -3.80 -9.79 -7.68
N HIS A 168 -5.08 -9.55 -7.87
CA HIS A 168 -6.14 -10.56 -7.82
C HIS A 168 -7.14 -10.23 -8.92
N HIS A 169 -7.95 -11.22 -9.28
CA HIS A 169 -8.98 -11.04 -10.29
C HIS A 169 -10.37 -10.94 -9.64
N GLU A 170 -11.26 -10.21 -10.29
CA GLU A 170 -12.70 -10.23 -10.03
C GLU A 170 -13.41 -10.63 -11.32
N VAL A 171 -14.16 -11.73 -11.27
CA VAL A 171 -14.93 -12.23 -12.42
C VAL A 171 -16.10 -11.29 -12.70
N GLU A 172 -16.18 -10.76 -13.91
CA GLU A 172 -17.27 -9.88 -14.37
C GLU A 172 -18.35 -10.68 -15.13
N ALA A 173 -17.97 -11.73 -15.86
CA ALA A 173 -18.91 -12.58 -16.58
C ALA A 173 -18.36 -14.00 -16.82
N ILE A 174 -19.27 -14.98 -16.91
CA ILE A 174 -18.95 -16.38 -17.20
C ILE A 174 -19.71 -16.76 -18.49
N PRO A 175 -19.03 -16.89 -19.65
CA PRO A 175 -19.70 -17.21 -20.91
C PRO A 175 -20.30 -18.63 -20.95
N ASP A 176 -19.65 -19.59 -20.28
CA ASP A 176 -20.08 -20.98 -20.15
C ASP A 176 -19.91 -21.43 -18.70
N GLU A 177 -21.02 -21.56 -17.96
CA GLU A 177 -21.02 -21.94 -16.55
C GLU A 177 -20.53 -23.39 -16.34
N ALA A 178 -20.86 -24.31 -17.25
CA ALA A 178 -20.48 -25.71 -17.12
C ALA A 178 -18.97 -25.88 -17.29
N ALA A 179 -18.39 -25.23 -18.31
CA ALA A 179 -16.95 -25.21 -18.53
C ALA A 179 -16.20 -24.52 -17.37
N TYR A 180 -16.73 -23.39 -16.88
CA TYR A 180 -16.17 -22.71 -15.73
C TYR A 180 -16.14 -23.60 -14.48
N HIS A 181 -17.28 -24.20 -14.12
CA HIS A 181 -17.35 -25.09 -12.95
C HIS A 181 -16.45 -26.31 -13.08
N ALA A 182 -16.35 -26.91 -14.27
CA ALA A 182 -15.44 -28.03 -14.53
C ALA A 182 -13.97 -27.61 -14.36
N ALA A 183 -13.59 -26.44 -14.87
CA ALA A 183 -12.23 -25.91 -14.73
C ALA A 183 -11.88 -25.60 -13.27
N ILE A 184 -12.78 -24.94 -12.52
CA ILE A 184 -12.59 -24.66 -11.09
C ILE A 184 -12.56 -25.95 -10.25
N ALA A 185 -13.30 -26.99 -10.63
CA ALA A 185 -13.27 -28.28 -9.95
C ALA A 185 -11.93 -29.01 -10.17
N ALA A 186 -11.36 -28.90 -11.38
CA ALA A 186 -10.06 -29.46 -11.72
C ALA A 186 -8.89 -28.69 -11.08
N ASP A 187 -8.98 -27.36 -11.03
CA ASP A 187 -8.02 -26.49 -10.35
C ASP A 187 -8.74 -25.44 -9.51
N ARG A 188 -8.80 -25.71 -8.20
CA ARG A 188 -9.43 -24.80 -7.23
C ARG A 188 -8.68 -23.46 -7.09
N GLY A 189 -7.40 -23.42 -7.46
CA GLY A 189 -6.57 -22.20 -7.40
C GLY A 189 -7.09 -21.10 -8.33
N LEU A 190 -7.75 -21.48 -9.44
CA LEU A 190 -8.36 -20.55 -10.39
C LEU A 190 -9.43 -19.66 -9.75
N ARG A 191 -10.10 -20.10 -8.67
CA ARG A 191 -11.15 -19.31 -8.01
C ARG A 191 -10.62 -18.05 -7.33
N ALA A 192 -9.35 -18.04 -6.95
CA ALA A 192 -8.76 -16.98 -6.15
C ALA A 192 -7.29 -16.75 -6.54
N VAL A 193 -7.00 -16.77 -7.84
CA VAL A 193 -5.68 -16.43 -8.36
C VAL A 193 -5.26 -15.08 -7.79
N SER A 194 -4.18 -15.12 -7.02
CA SER A 194 -3.59 -13.97 -6.37
C SER A 194 -2.08 -14.12 -6.41
N VAL A 195 -1.40 -13.05 -6.80
CA VAL A 195 0.06 -12.99 -6.84
C VAL A 195 0.52 -11.74 -6.11
N SER A 196 1.58 -11.87 -5.32
CA SER A 196 2.10 -10.77 -4.51
C SER A 196 3.61 -10.66 -4.67
N PHE A 197 4.11 -9.43 -4.66
CA PHE A 197 5.51 -9.13 -4.86
C PHE A 197 5.97 -8.07 -3.87
N VAL A 198 7.09 -8.31 -3.21
CA VAL A 198 7.80 -7.25 -2.49
C VAL A 198 8.26 -6.21 -3.51
N VAL A 199 7.96 -4.95 -3.25
CA VAL A 199 8.45 -3.84 -4.06
C VAL A 199 9.92 -3.63 -3.69
N PRO A 200 10.88 -3.66 -4.64
CA PRO A 200 12.28 -3.38 -4.31
C PRO A 200 12.49 -1.88 -4.06
N ALA A 201 13.35 -1.53 -3.11
CA ALA A 201 13.82 -0.16 -2.97
C ALA A 201 14.71 0.22 -4.15
N LYS A 202 14.51 1.43 -4.68
CA LYS A 202 15.27 1.94 -5.84
C LYS A 202 16.33 2.97 -5.45
N SER A 203 16.40 3.36 -4.19
CA SER A 203 17.43 4.23 -3.61
C SER A 203 17.68 3.88 -2.14
N ALA A 204 18.86 4.24 -1.62
CA ALA A 204 19.18 4.07 -0.20
C ALA A 204 18.20 4.82 0.72
N ALA A 205 17.82 6.05 0.34
CA ALA A 205 16.81 6.81 1.06
C ALA A 205 15.46 6.07 1.12
N ASN A 206 15.02 5.47 0.00
CA ASN A 206 13.79 4.67 -0.01
C ASN A 206 13.91 3.44 0.90
N ALA A 207 15.02 2.72 0.85
CA ALA A 207 15.27 1.56 1.71
C ALA A 207 15.26 1.95 3.20
N ASP A 208 15.95 3.03 3.58
CA ASP A 208 16.07 3.49 4.96
C ASP A 208 14.73 3.92 5.56
N LEU A 209 13.91 4.67 4.79
CA LEU A 209 12.57 5.07 5.24
C LEU A 209 11.66 3.86 5.42
N ARG A 210 11.71 2.90 4.49
CA ARG A 210 10.92 1.68 4.60
C ARG A 210 11.37 0.82 5.78
N LYS A 211 12.68 0.68 6.00
CA LYS A 211 13.24 0.02 7.19
C LYS A 211 12.76 0.71 8.47
N LEU A 212 12.72 2.05 8.52
CA LEU A 212 12.20 2.77 9.69
C LEU A 212 10.74 2.38 10.02
N ALA A 213 9.86 2.35 9.02
CA ALA A 213 8.47 1.93 9.19
C ALA A 213 8.33 0.44 9.56
N LEU A 214 9.08 -0.42 8.85
CA LEU A 214 9.06 -1.87 9.05
C LEU A 214 9.53 -2.26 10.44
N ARG A 215 10.60 -1.64 10.95
CA ARG A 215 11.13 -1.90 12.29
C ARG A 215 10.04 -1.73 13.35
N LYS A 216 9.33 -0.60 13.32
CA LYS A 216 8.26 -0.30 14.27
C LYS A 216 7.12 -1.30 14.18
N ARG A 217 6.73 -1.69 12.96
CA ARG A 217 5.68 -2.68 12.73
C ARG A 217 6.07 -4.09 13.22
N ILE A 218 7.31 -4.51 12.97
CA ILE A 218 7.86 -5.79 13.47
C ILE A 218 7.90 -5.80 15.00
N GLU A 219 8.37 -4.71 15.63
CA GLU A 219 8.37 -4.56 17.09
C GLU A 219 6.95 -4.69 17.66
N GLU A 220 5.96 -4.05 17.05
CA GLU A 220 4.56 -4.13 17.48
C GLU A 220 3.97 -5.54 17.33
N TYR A 221 4.19 -6.21 16.19
CA TYR A 221 3.70 -7.58 15.99
C TYR A 221 4.36 -8.57 16.96
N ARG A 222 5.66 -8.46 17.20
CA ARG A 222 6.36 -9.28 18.20
C ARG A 222 5.81 -9.04 19.61
N ALA A 223 5.53 -7.79 19.97
CA ALA A 223 4.91 -7.46 21.25
C ALA A 223 3.50 -8.06 21.39
N MET A 224 2.67 -7.99 20.33
CA MET A 224 1.33 -8.59 20.31
C MET A 224 1.37 -10.13 20.45
N ILE A 225 2.37 -10.79 19.86
CA ILE A 225 2.56 -12.24 19.99
C ILE A 225 3.05 -12.61 21.39
N ALA A 226 3.96 -11.84 21.98
CA ALA A 226 4.54 -12.10 23.29
C ALA A 226 3.56 -11.88 24.45
N ALA A 227 2.63 -10.93 24.30
CA ALA A 227 1.62 -10.60 25.31
C ALA A 227 0.19 -10.69 24.73
N PRO A 228 -0.30 -11.91 24.40
CA PRO A 228 -1.60 -12.09 23.76
C PRO A 228 -2.79 -11.83 24.70
N GLY A 229 -2.56 -11.55 25.99
CA GLY A 229 -3.57 -11.45 27.05
C GLY A 229 -4.62 -10.34 26.89
N HIS A 230 -4.62 -9.61 25.77
CA HIS A 230 -5.62 -8.61 25.41
C HIS A 230 -6.64 -9.17 24.40
N LEU A 231 -6.41 -10.40 23.91
CA LEU A 231 -7.19 -11.08 22.90
C LEU A 231 -7.99 -12.19 23.59
N GLY A 232 -9.31 -12.03 23.70
CA GLY A 232 -10.21 -13.03 24.32
C GLY A 232 -10.28 -14.36 23.55
N SER A 233 -10.74 -15.41 24.23
CA SER A 233 -10.80 -16.83 23.80
C SER A 233 -11.13 -17.11 22.32
N ALA A 234 -10.55 -18.18 21.77
CA ALA A 234 -10.74 -18.79 20.42
C ALA A 234 -10.57 -17.86 19.21
N ALA A 235 -11.24 -16.70 19.18
CA ALA A 235 -10.94 -15.58 18.28
C ALA A 235 -9.49 -15.09 18.43
N ALA A 236 -8.91 -15.22 19.64
CA ALA A 236 -7.48 -15.01 19.88
C ALA A 236 -6.57 -15.88 19.00
N GLY A 237 -6.95 -17.13 18.68
CA GLY A 237 -6.11 -18.05 17.90
C GLY A 237 -5.97 -17.57 16.45
N ALA A 238 -7.10 -17.40 15.76
CA ALA A 238 -7.12 -16.88 14.39
C ALA A 238 -6.51 -15.47 14.28
N GLN A 239 -6.72 -14.62 15.30
CA GLN A 239 -6.11 -13.30 15.34
C GLN A 239 -4.59 -13.37 15.55
N LEU A 240 -4.11 -14.28 16.39
CA LEU A 240 -2.68 -14.49 16.62
C LEU A 240 -1.99 -15.05 15.36
N ASP A 241 -2.64 -15.99 14.67
CA ASP A 241 -2.12 -16.53 13.41
C ASP A 241 -2.07 -15.44 12.33
N SER A 242 -3.11 -14.61 12.22
CA SER A 242 -3.08 -13.42 11.36
C SER A 242 -1.96 -12.42 11.73
N VAL A 243 -1.61 -12.28 13.01
CA VAL A 243 -0.48 -11.43 13.42
C VAL A 243 0.85 -12.08 13.06
N ARG A 244 0.99 -13.40 13.19
CA ARG A 244 2.20 -14.15 12.77
C ARG A 244 2.41 -14.06 11.27
N ASP A 245 1.37 -14.23 10.47
CA ASP A 245 1.44 -14.09 9.01
C ASP A 245 1.88 -12.67 8.63
N ARG A 246 1.32 -11.65 9.28
CA ARG A 246 1.73 -10.25 9.07
C ARG A 246 3.16 -9.97 9.51
N LEU A 247 3.64 -10.62 10.57
CA LEU A 247 5.04 -10.55 10.99
C LEU A 247 5.95 -11.17 9.93
N ALA A 248 5.65 -12.38 9.46
CA ALA A 248 6.44 -13.06 8.44
C ALA A 248 6.53 -12.22 7.14
N LEU A 249 5.42 -11.63 6.70
CA LEU A 249 5.39 -10.75 5.53
C LEU A 249 6.23 -9.47 5.74
N ALA A 250 6.24 -8.92 6.96
CA ALA A 250 7.05 -7.75 7.30
C ALA A 250 8.55 -8.10 7.36
N GLU A 251 8.91 -9.29 7.85
CA GLU A 251 10.29 -9.77 7.88
C GLU A 251 10.81 -10.07 6.46
N GLU A 252 10.00 -10.70 5.61
CA GLU A 252 10.32 -10.86 4.17
C GLU A 252 10.54 -9.50 3.49
N GLU A 253 9.68 -8.52 3.76
CA GLU A 253 9.85 -7.15 3.26
C GLU A 253 11.13 -6.47 3.79
N TRP A 254 11.53 -6.77 5.01
CA TRP A 254 12.75 -6.24 5.61
C TRP A 254 13.99 -6.82 4.95
N ASP A 255 14.03 -8.14 4.75
CA ASP A 255 15.15 -8.85 4.17
C ASP A 255 15.37 -8.45 2.71
N ALA A 256 14.28 -8.22 1.96
CA ALA A 256 14.35 -7.71 0.59
C ALA A 256 14.90 -6.26 0.47
N LEU A 257 15.09 -5.55 1.59
CA LEU A 257 15.69 -4.22 1.63
C LEU A 257 17.14 -4.25 2.13
N ALA A 258 17.67 -5.40 2.53
CA ALA A 258 19.06 -5.58 2.96
C ALA A 258 20.02 -5.45 1.78
#